data_AF-E4PYF7-F1
#
_entry.id   AF-E4PYF7-F1
#
_cell.length_a   1.000
_cell.length_b   1.000
_cell.length_c   1.000
_cell.angle_alpha   90.00
_cell.angle_beta   90.00
_cell.angle_gamma   90.00
#
_symmetry.space_group_name_H-M   'P 1'
#
loop_
_entity.id
_entity.type
_entity.pdbx_description
1 polymer ?
#
loop_
_entity_poly.entity_id
_entity_poly.type
_entity_poly.pdbx_seq_one_letter_code
_entity_poly.pdbx_strand_id
1 'polypeptide(L)' 'MYNFDYSKLPIKNIQKIFPIAGGYVNLSFSVDASNKKYFLKLQPNTKSNFFDYELKNN' A
#
# COMPACT_ATOMS: atom_id res chain seq x y z
N MET A 1 -9.38 4.53 -12.16
CA MET A 1 -8.99 4.10 -10.80
C MET A 1 -8.29 2.77 -10.93
N TYR A 2 -7.13 2.59 -10.29
CA TYR A 2 -6.50 1.27 -10.26
C TYR A 2 -7.37 0.31 -9.44
N ASN A 3 -7.81 -0.79 -10.04
CA ASN A 3 -8.62 -1.82 -9.38
C ASN A 3 -7.71 -2.75 -8.55
N PHE A 4 -7.08 -2.19 -7.53
CA PHE A 4 -6.35 -2.98 -6.54
C PHE A 4 -7.36 -3.64 -5.58
N ASP A 5 -7.37 -4.97 -5.56
CA ASP A 5 -8.18 -5.75 -4.63
C ASP A 5 -7.48 -5.83 -3.26
N TYR A 6 -7.84 -4.90 -2.38
CA TYR A 6 -7.31 -4.81 -1.03
C TYR A 6 -7.77 -5.92 -0.08
N SER A 7 -8.75 -6.76 -0.48
CA SER A 7 -9.14 -7.93 0.32
C SER A 7 -8.02 -8.98 0.43
N LYS A 8 -7.02 -8.91 -0.46
CA LYS A 8 -5.84 -9.79 -0.46
C LYS A 8 -4.75 -9.35 0.53
N LEU A 9 -4.89 -8.19 1.16
CA LEU A 9 -3.95 -7.75 2.18
C LEU A 9 -4.08 -8.64 3.42
N PRO A 10 -2.98 -9.05 4.06
CA PRO A 10 -3.01 -9.80 5.32
C PRO A 10 -3.34 -8.88 6.52
N ILE A 11 -4.28 -7.94 6.35
CA ILE A 11 -4.71 -6.97 7.34
C ILE A 11 -6.17 -7.26 7.68
N LYS A 12 -6.43 -7.60 8.94
CA LYS A 12 -7.78 -7.86 9.43
C LYS A 12 -8.51 -6.55 9.74
N ASN A 13 -9.83 -6.56 9.56
CA ASN A 13 -10.75 -5.49 9.95
C ASN A 13 -10.36 -4.11 9.40
N ILE A 14 -10.09 -4.05 8.09
CA ILE A 14 -9.92 -2.78 7.38
C ILE A 14 -11.25 -2.03 7.42
N GLN A 15 -11.24 -0.82 7.97
CA GLN A 15 -12.41 0.06 8.04
C GLN A 15 -12.41 1.06 6.89
N LYS A 16 -11.23 1.55 6.50
CA LYS A 16 -11.09 2.56 5.46
C LYS A 16 -9.77 2.43 4.71
N ILE A 17 -9.82 2.67 3.40
CA ILE A 17 -8.66 2.86 2.55
C ILE A 17 -8.89 4.14 1.76
N PHE A 18 -7.91 5.04 1.77
CA PHE A 18 -8.00 6.27 0.99
C PHE A 18 -6.63 6.71 0.47
N PRO A 19 -6.59 7.34 -0.71
CA PRO A 19 -5.34 7.82 -1.29
C PRO A 19 -4.76 8.95 -0.42
N ILE A 20 -3.45 8.97 -0.31
CA ILE A 20 -2.67 10.02 0.34
C ILE A 20 -1.51 10.44 -0.57
N ALA A 21 -0.91 11.60 -0.28
CA ALA A 21 0.26 12.05 -1.04
C ALA A 21 1.42 11.04 -0.87
N GLY A 22 1.86 10.46 -1.99
CA GLY A 22 2.87 9.39 -2.05
C GLY A 22 4.14 9.73 -2.79
N GLY A 23 4.27 10.99 -3.26
CA GLY A 23 5.30 11.41 -4.20
C GLY A 23 4.99 11.02 -5.64
N TYR A 24 5.97 11.20 -6.53
CA TYR A 24 5.80 11.03 -7.98
C TYR A 24 5.80 9.57 -8.45
N VAL A 25 6.37 8.66 -7.66
CA VAL A 25 6.71 7.31 -8.13
C VAL A 25 5.67 6.29 -7.72
N ASN A 26 5.17 6.32 -6.48
CA ASN A 26 4.26 5.31 -5.96
C ASN A 26 2.85 5.89 -5.77
N LEU A 27 1.82 5.08 -6.03
CA LEU A 27 0.51 5.32 -5.46
C LEU A 27 0.59 5.00 -3.97
N SER A 28 0.05 5.88 -3.13
CA SER A 28 0.10 5.72 -1.69
C SER A 28 -1.28 5.82 -1.09
N PHE A 29 -1.55 4.94 -0.13
CA PHE A 29 -2.83 4.86 0.57
C PHE A 29 -2.61 4.79 2.07
N SER A 30 -3.50 5.44 2.82
CA SER A 30 -3.68 5.17 4.23
C SER A 30 -4.68 4.01 4.38
N VAL A 31 -4.32 3.01 5.17
CA VAL A 31 -5.20 1.89 5.54
C VAL A 31 -5.48 1.99 7.03
N ASP A 32 -6.71 2.34 7.37
CA ASP A 32 -7.18 2.40 8.75
C ASP A 32 -7.86 1.06 9.07
N ALA A 33 -7.26 0.28 9.96
CA ALA A 33 -7.83 -0.93 10.54
C ALA A 33 -8.15 -0.68 12.03
N SER A 34 -9.01 -1.52 12.63
CA SER A 34 -9.61 -1.26 13.95
C SER A 34 -8.65 -0.71 15.02
N ASN A 35 -7.44 -1.26 15.13
CA ASN A 35 -6.46 -0.86 16.14
C ASN A 35 -5.12 -0.42 15.55
N LYS A 36 -5.01 -0.29 14.23
CA LYS A 36 -3.73 0.00 13.58
C LYS A 36 -3.90 0.72 12.24
N LYS A 37 -3.00 1.66 11.99
CA LYS A 37 -2.88 2.37 10.72
C LYS A 37 -1.69 1.84 9.93
N TYR A 38 -1.87 1.63 8.64
CA TYR A 38 -0.80 1.19 7.74
C TYR A 38 -0.62 2.19 6.59
N PHE A 39 0.62 2.29 6.13
CA PHE A 39 0.97 2.97 4.90
C PHE A 39 1.12 1.92 3.80
N LEU A 40 0.30 2.01 2.75
CA LEU A 40 0.32 1.09 1.62
C LEU A 40 0.93 1.80 0.41
N LYS A 41 2.04 1.25 -0.09
CA LYS A 41 2.63 1.62 -1.37
C LYS A 41 2.16 0.63 -2.43
N LEU A 42 1.68 1.15 -3.55
CA LEU A 42 1.35 0.38 -4.73
C LEU A 42 2.11 0.95 -5.91
N GLN A 43 2.86 0.09 -6.59
CA GLN A 43 3.49 0.43 -7.87
C GLN A 43 2.88 -0.43 -8.98
N PRO A 44 2.03 0.15 -9.85
CA PRO A 44 1.47 -0.57 -10.99
C PRO A 44 2.53 -0.93 -12.03
N ASN A 45 2.30 -2.01 -12.78
CA ASN A 45 3.14 -2.43 -13.93
C ASN A 45 4.61 -2.71 -13.58
N THR A 46 4.93 -2.96 -12.31
CA THR A 46 6.26 -3.36 -11.87
C THR A 46 6.26 -4.78 -11.34
N LYS A 47 7.46 -5.39 -11.30
CA LYS A 47 7.67 -6.70 -10.72
C LYS A 47 7.49 -6.64 -9.20
N SER A 48 7.15 -7.78 -8.58
CA SER A 48 6.96 -7.89 -7.13
C SER A 48 8.20 -7.50 -6.31
N ASN A 49 9.39 -7.61 -6.91
CA ASN A 49 10.66 -7.24 -6.30
C ASN A 49 10.99 -5.73 -6.37
N PHE A 50 10.08 -4.89 -6.87
CA PHE A 50 10.30 -3.45 -6.99
C PHE A 50 10.65 -2.81 -5.64
N PHE A 51 10.01 -3.27 -4.56
CA PHE A 51 10.25 -2.76 -3.21
C PHE A 51 11.41 -3.45 -2.48
N ASP A 52 12.01 -4.53 -3.02
CA ASP A 52 13.11 -5.24 -2.38
C ASP A 52 14.34 -4.34 -2.18
N TYR A 53 14.52 -3.37 -3.06
CA TYR A 53 15.59 -2.37 -2.96
C TYR A 53 15.40 -1.42 -1.77
N GLU A 54 14.15 -1.10 -1.42
CA GLU A 54 13.82 -0.26 -0.25
C GLU A 54 13.90 -1.05 1.07
N LEU A 55 13.64 -2.36 1.04
CA LEU A 55 13.74 -3.24 2.21
C LEU A 55 15.18 -3.55 2.60
N LYS A 56 16.13 -3.60 1.64
CA LYS A 56 17.54 -3.86 1.93
C LYS A 56 18.25 -2.75 2.71
N ASN A 57 17.68 -1.55 2.77
CA ASN A 57 18.30 -0.36 3.35
C ASN A 57 17.57 0.17 4.61
N ASN A 58 16.64 -0.60 5.19
CA ASN A 58 16.02 -0.35 6.49
C ASN A 58 16.41 -1.46 7.47
#